data_AF-A0A660ZA27-F1
#
_entry.id   AF-A0A660ZA27-F1
#
_cell.length_a   1.000
_cell.length_b   1.000
_cell.length_c   1.000
_cell.angle_alpha   90.00
_cell.angle_beta   90.00
_cell.angle_gamma   90.00
#
_symmetry.space_group_name_H-M   'P 1'
#
loop_
_entity.id
_entity.type
_entity.pdbx_description
1 polymer ?
#
loop_
_entity_poly.entity_id
_entity_poly.type
_entity_poly.pdbx_seq_one_letter_code
_entity_poly.pdbx_strand_id
1 'polypeptide(L)'
;MAFSVRNETYSYWRLLYLVTDLQHPEQTTLEEVDNASQNSNISCSLMPVSLDFDEEGRPHIAYVKPFGSRANSVFYVTRNSNTWETPVSISPRGSRNPAITVRGDSVICVYEREGEIYSTVLIGEKWTDPERLSHDGYTALTPVISWPLVAWCGIREEKGNIFYRVWDRGWSEAGRLLESSLKPLYPFVATEAEGSLLRVKLLFTNSSGRKGTVTLADTLVPMPGPAVPRLTERDSVLSGRIRIEGDFIIPDGFTMKILSGAEIIADQNSSIIVRGKLIATGTSEKKIIFRNEDKDVNWKGIRVEGGQVFLENVLIDGATKGLDLTDASATIRKSTVKNSLTYGVRSSGSRIELSGCQIAASGIIGLYLEETSGRISRSRISGGQEVSVLLVNCDSLEFDGNVISGTKPRAKFTGNETRAKSQTGLVAVRSSLRLRKNSFLDLETGIYSAGSEVDLGQPSSPGYNVFENVRTAVIERDTPGGVLEASGNWWGSPEPSPDLFVGNVNYLPFLTEKPSRRR
;
A
#
# COMPACT_ATOMS: atom_id res chain seq x y z
N MET A 1 14.77 22.83 25.43
CA MET A 1 13.99 24.06 25.11
C MET A 1 14.70 24.81 24.00
N ALA A 2 13.96 25.53 23.14
CA ALA A 2 14.55 26.47 22.19
C ALA A 2 13.89 27.84 22.39
N PHE A 3 14.69 28.90 22.39
CA PHE A 3 14.21 30.27 22.58
C PHE A 3 15.14 31.25 21.88
N SER A 4 14.65 32.45 21.62
CA SER A 4 15.46 33.49 21.01
C SER A 4 15.60 34.70 21.90
N VAL A 5 16.76 35.36 21.82
CA VAL A 5 17.10 36.54 22.62
C VAL A 5 17.51 37.65 21.65
N ARG A 6 16.97 38.84 21.87
CA ARG A 6 17.29 40.04 21.10
C ARG A 6 17.90 41.08 22.03
N ASN A 7 19.00 41.67 21.59
CA ASN A 7 19.52 42.91 22.14
C ASN A 7 19.14 44.04 21.18
N GLU A 8 18.23 44.91 21.62
CA GLU A 8 17.75 46.03 20.79
C GLU A 8 18.84 47.10 20.58
N THR A 9 19.66 47.35 21.61
CA THR A 9 20.75 48.34 21.56
C THR A 9 21.79 48.00 20.50
N TYR A 10 22.18 46.73 20.42
CA TYR A 10 23.19 46.27 19.47
C TYR A 10 22.61 45.67 18.19
N SER A 11 21.28 45.74 18.02
CA SER A 11 20.58 45.14 16.88
C SER A 11 21.04 43.70 16.60
N TYR A 12 21.18 42.92 17.67
CA TYR A 12 21.75 41.58 17.64
C TYR A 12 20.73 40.57 18.16
N TRP A 13 20.67 39.40 17.54
CA TRP A 13 19.72 38.35 17.85
C TRP A 13 20.40 36.98 17.83
N ARG A 14 20.00 36.12 18.77
CA ARG A 14 20.45 34.72 18.87
C ARG A 14 19.26 33.79 19.01
N LEU A 15 19.36 32.63 18.38
CA LEU A 15 18.58 31.44 18.69
C LEU A 15 19.43 30.53 19.57
N LEU A 16 18.89 30.15 20.71
CA LEU A 16 19.57 29.33 21.71
C LEU A 16 18.78 28.04 21.94
N TYR A 17 19.52 26.94 22.08
CA TYR A 17 19.00 25.64 22.46
C TYR A 17 19.56 25.25 23.82
N LEU A 18 18.67 25.00 24.78
CA LEU A 18 19.00 24.66 26.15
C LEU A 18 18.57 23.22 26.43
N VAL A 19 19.51 22.39 26.87
CA VAL A 19 19.27 21.02 27.36
C VAL A 19 19.58 21.01 28.83
N THR A 20 18.67 20.46 29.63
CA THR A 20 18.85 20.32 31.08
C THR A 20 18.35 18.95 31.48
N ASP A 21 19.11 18.27 32.34
CA ASP A 21 18.62 17.10 33.05
C ASP A 21 17.77 17.60 34.23
N LEU A 22 16.52 17.15 34.30
CA LEU A 22 15.61 17.58 35.36
C LEU A 22 16.03 17.06 36.76
N GLN A 23 16.80 15.99 36.82
CA GLN A 23 17.38 15.46 38.07
C GLN A 23 18.72 16.13 38.41
N HIS A 24 19.41 16.63 37.38
CA HIS A 24 20.72 17.29 37.49
C HIS A 24 20.73 18.66 36.78
N PRO A 25 19.97 19.67 37.27
CA PRO A 25 19.86 20.97 36.60
C PRO A 25 21.21 21.70 36.42
N GLU A 26 22.20 21.38 37.25
CA GLU A 26 23.58 21.86 37.14
C GLU A 26 24.27 21.43 35.84
N GLN A 27 23.80 20.36 35.18
CA GLN A 27 24.32 19.86 33.91
C GLN A 27 23.67 20.54 32.68
N THR A 28 23.11 21.74 32.87
CA THR A 28 22.48 22.49 31.79
C THR A 28 23.51 22.89 30.73
N THR A 29 23.25 22.54 29.47
CA THR A 29 24.01 23.01 28.32
C THR A 29 23.21 24.05 27.55
N LEU A 30 23.92 25.02 26.99
CA LEU A 30 23.36 26.08 26.16
C LEU A 30 24.17 26.18 24.87
N GLU A 31 23.51 25.96 23.75
CA GLU A 31 24.10 26.00 22.42
C GLU A 31 23.52 27.17 21.62
N GLU A 32 24.37 27.89 20.87
CA GLU A 32 23.89 28.83 19.86
C GLU A 32 23.56 28.07 18.58
N VAL A 33 22.31 28.16 18.15
CA VAL A 33 21.81 27.48 16.94
C VAL A 33 21.99 28.36 15.71
N ASP A 34 21.70 29.65 15.88
CA ASP A 34 21.74 30.63 14.80
C ASP A 34 21.83 32.05 15.39
N ASN A 35 22.28 33.01 14.57
CA ASN A 35 22.37 34.40 14.96
C ASN A 35 22.07 35.34 13.78
N ALA A 36 21.77 36.58 14.10
CA ALA A 36 21.60 37.65 13.12
C ALA A 36 21.92 39.00 13.75
N SER A 37 22.56 39.88 12.97
CA SER A 37 22.81 41.27 13.34
C SER A 37 22.32 42.22 12.25
N GLN A 38 21.79 43.39 12.63
CA GLN A 38 21.30 44.40 11.69
C GLN A 38 22.29 45.55 11.50
N ASN A 39 22.40 46.02 10.25
CA ASN A 39 22.88 47.37 9.89
C ASN A 39 21.73 48.35 9.54
N SER A 40 20.45 47.95 9.67
CA SER A 40 19.32 48.78 9.22
C SER A 40 17.97 48.41 9.85
N ASN A 41 17.50 49.23 10.78
CA ASN A 41 16.21 49.26 11.50
C ASN A 41 15.03 48.48 10.89
N ILE A 42 14.69 47.32 11.47
CA ILE A 42 13.34 46.74 11.41
C ILE A 42 12.96 46.28 12.82
N SER A 43 11.86 46.85 13.34
CA SER A 43 11.29 46.48 14.64
C SER A 43 10.28 45.35 14.42
N CYS A 44 10.40 44.26 15.16
CA CYS A 44 9.36 43.27 15.36
C CYS A 44 9.34 42.85 16.83
N SER A 45 8.14 42.65 17.38
CA SER A 45 7.87 42.67 18.83
C SER A 45 7.97 41.32 19.53
N LEU A 46 7.94 40.18 18.81
CA LEU A 46 8.15 38.83 19.37
C LEU A 46 8.74 37.92 18.28
N MET A 47 9.68 37.05 18.66
CA MET A 47 10.36 36.10 17.77
C MET A 47 9.98 34.67 18.17
N PRO A 48 8.80 34.18 17.75
CA PRO A 48 8.31 32.87 18.12
C PRO A 48 9.25 31.77 17.65
N VAL A 49 9.45 30.79 18.52
CA VAL A 49 10.23 29.57 18.27
C VAL A 49 9.32 28.40 18.56
N SER A 50 9.28 27.44 17.64
CA SER A 50 8.61 26.16 17.80
C SER A 50 9.64 25.05 17.69
N LEU A 51 9.50 24.03 18.52
CA LEU A 51 10.42 22.92 18.66
C LEU A 51 9.60 21.64 18.78
N ASP A 52 10.01 20.61 18.04
CA ASP A 52 9.56 19.24 18.24
C ASP A 52 10.74 18.28 18.07
N PHE A 53 10.54 17.01 18.39
CA PHE A 53 11.58 15.98 18.33
C PHE A 53 11.15 14.81 17.45
N ASP A 54 12.10 14.22 16.72
CA ASP A 54 11.87 12.96 16.02
C ASP A 54 11.98 11.74 16.96
N GLU A 55 11.79 10.54 16.41
CA GLU A 55 11.83 9.28 17.17
C GLU A 55 13.24 8.96 17.70
N GLU A 56 14.29 9.51 17.08
CA GLU A 56 15.67 9.44 17.53
C GLU A 56 16.02 10.52 18.58
N GLY A 57 15.08 11.42 18.91
CA GLY A 57 15.28 12.51 19.85
C GLY A 57 16.06 13.69 19.29
N ARG A 58 16.20 13.81 17.97
CA ARG A 58 16.81 14.98 17.32
C ARG A 58 15.84 16.17 17.36
N PRO A 59 16.32 17.37 17.73
CA PRO A 59 15.48 18.57 17.77
C PRO A 59 15.26 19.16 16.37
N HIS A 60 14.01 19.47 16.05
CA HIS A 60 13.59 20.21 14.86
C HIS A 60 13.02 21.56 15.27
N ILE A 61 13.59 22.66 14.77
CA ILE A 61 13.23 24.02 15.20
C ILE A 61 12.71 24.82 14.01
N ALA A 62 11.53 25.43 14.17
CA ALA A 62 11.02 26.48 13.29
C ALA A 62 11.01 27.82 14.01
N TYR A 63 11.50 28.87 13.36
CA TYR A 63 11.65 30.19 13.98
C TYR A 63 11.64 31.32 12.94
N VAL A 64 11.54 32.56 13.40
CA VAL A 64 11.57 33.76 12.55
C VAL A 64 12.80 34.60 12.86
N LYS A 65 13.52 35.04 11.81
CA LYS A 65 14.64 35.97 11.96
C LYS A 65 14.13 37.43 11.96
N PRO A 66 14.63 38.28 12.88
CA PRO A 66 14.23 39.68 12.95
C PRO A 66 14.85 40.54 11.84
N PHE A 67 15.97 40.09 11.25
CA PHE A 67 16.86 40.91 10.44
C PHE A 67 17.29 40.19 9.15
N GLY A 68 17.88 40.96 8.22
CA GLY A 68 18.52 40.45 7.01
C GLY A 68 17.62 40.39 5.77
N SER A 69 18.17 39.88 4.67
CA SER A 69 17.49 39.79 3.36
C SER A 69 16.34 38.77 3.33
N ARG A 70 16.06 38.07 4.42
CA ARG A 70 14.86 37.23 4.60
C ARG A 70 14.22 37.47 5.97
N ALA A 71 14.29 38.71 6.48
CA ALA A 71 13.57 39.09 7.69
C ALA A 71 12.08 38.76 7.55
N ASN A 72 11.46 38.32 8.65
CA ASN A 72 10.07 37.87 8.67
C ASN A 72 9.79 36.71 7.69
N SER A 73 10.76 35.82 7.50
CA SER A 73 10.52 34.48 6.93
C SER A 73 10.69 33.45 8.03
N VAL A 74 9.99 32.33 7.88
CA VAL A 74 10.18 31.15 8.73
C VAL A 74 11.43 30.42 8.25
N PHE A 75 12.29 30.12 9.19
CA PHE A 75 13.46 29.28 9.04
C PHE A 75 13.26 27.96 9.77
N TYR A 76 13.90 26.94 9.23
CA TYR A 76 13.96 25.60 9.79
C TYR A 76 15.42 25.18 9.96
N VAL A 77 15.68 24.46 11.05
CA VAL A 77 16.97 23.82 11.32
C VAL A 77 16.76 22.55 12.15
N THR A 78 17.58 21.53 11.90
CA THR A 78 17.67 20.31 12.72
C THR A 78 19.13 20.03 13.09
N ARG A 79 19.36 18.99 13.90
CA ARG A 79 20.68 18.62 14.42
C ARG A 79 21.03 17.19 14.02
N ASN A 80 22.18 17.02 13.36
CA ASN A 80 22.75 15.71 13.04
C ASN A 80 24.02 15.45 13.86
N SER A 81 24.13 14.29 14.50
CA SER A 81 25.38 13.78 15.10
C SER A 81 26.17 14.84 15.89
N ASN A 82 25.48 15.57 16.76
CA ASN A 82 25.95 16.66 17.62
C ASN A 82 26.14 18.05 16.98
N THR A 83 25.96 18.23 15.68
CA THR A 83 26.09 19.53 14.99
C THR A 83 24.78 20.03 14.41
N TRP A 84 24.53 21.34 14.51
CA TRP A 84 23.40 21.99 13.85
C TRP A 84 23.63 22.06 12.34
N GLU A 85 22.58 21.75 11.58
CA GLU A 85 22.59 21.97 10.14
C GLU A 85 22.56 23.46 9.79
N THR A 86 22.79 23.79 8.52
CA THR A 86 22.62 25.17 8.04
C THR A 86 21.13 25.52 7.99
N PRO A 87 20.68 26.59 8.66
CA PRO A 87 19.27 26.96 8.62
C PRO A 87 18.78 27.32 7.22
N VAL A 88 17.62 26.81 6.87
CA VAL A 88 16.97 27.04 5.58
C VAL A 88 15.70 27.85 5.75
N SER A 89 15.43 28.79 4.83
CA SER A 89 14.18 29.55 4.84
C SER A 89 13.11 28.77 4.07
N ILE A 90 11.99 28.51 4.75
CA ILE A 90 10.91 27.61 4.31
C ILE A 90 9.61 28.37 4.01
N SER A 91 9.62 29.70 4.16
CA SER A 91 8.49 30.54 3.81
C SER A 91 8.93 31.82 3.08
N PRO A 92 7.99 32.50 2.37
CA PRO A 92 8.19 33.86 1.89
C PRO A 92 8.42 34.87 3.03
N ARG A 93 8.75 36.12 2.68
CA ARG A 93 8.79 37.23 3.64
C ARG A 93 7.38 37.63 4.10
N GLY A 94 7.29 38.19 5.29
CA GLY A 94 6.03 38.57 5.95
C GLY A 94 5.36 37.44 6.73
N SER A 95 6.01 36.28 6.84
CA SER A 95 5.55 35.14 7.64
C SER A 95 5.93 35.29 9.12
N ARG A 96 5.07 34.75 9.99
CA ARG A 96 5.22 34.79 11.44
C ARG A 96 4.50 33.62 12.12
N ASN A 97 4.67 33.51 13.44
CA ASN A 97 3.99 32.52 14.28
C ASN A 97 4.13 31.07 13.75
N PRO A 98 5.36 30.56 13.52
CA PRO A 98 5.53 29.20 13.07
C PRO A 98 5.18 28.21 14.19
N ALA A 99 4.58 27.10 13.80
CA ALA A 99 4.43 25.92 14.64
C ALA A 99 4.88 24.69 13.86
N ILE A 100 5.68 23.83 14.49
CA ILE A 100 6.26 22.64 13.86
C ILE A 100 5.80 21.37 14.58
N THR A 101 5.64 20.29 13.83
CA THR A 101 5.55 18.94 14.40
C THR A 101 6.34 17.93 13.56
N VAL A 102 6.84 16.89 14.22
CA VAL A 102 7.59 15.79 13.61
C VAL A 102 6.92 14.47 13.97
N ARG A 103 6.67 13.63 12.96
CA ARG A 103 6.11 12.28 13.16
C ARG A 103 6.61 11.34 12.06
N GLY A 104 7.30 10.27 12.45
CA GLY A 104 8.02 9.42 11.49
C GLY A 104 8.94 10.26 10.61
N ASP A 105 8.85 10.07 9.29
CA ASP A 105 9.69 10.79 8.32
C ASP A 105 9.14 12.17 7.90
N SER A 106 8.06 12.66 8.53
CA SER A 106 7.39 13.91 8.14
C SER A 106 7.65 15.05 9.11
N VAL A 107 8.15 16.17 8.60
CA VAL A 107 8.22 17.44 9.33
C VAL A 107 7.22 18.42 8.70
N ILE A 108 6.27 18.89 9.49
CA ILE A 108 5.26 19.85 9.04
C ILE A 108 5.48 21.15 9.77
N CYS A 109 5.61 22.24 9.00
CA CYS A 109 5.59 23.59 9.53
C CYS A 109 4.32 24.30 9.06
N VAL A 110 3.63 24.94 9.99
CA VAL A 110 2.53 25.86 9.70
C VAL A 110 2.91 27.26 10.15
N TYR A 111 2.45 28.28 9.44
CA TYR A 111 2.76 29.66 9.77
C TYR A 111 1.68 30.62 9.26
N GLU A 112 1.68 31.81 9.83
CA GLU A 112 0.79 32.90 9.42
C GLU A 112 1.51 33.81 8.42
N ARG A 113 0.82 34.26 7.37
CA ARG A 113 1.28 35.33 6.48
C ARG A 113 0.08 36.12 5.96
N GLU A 114 0.13 37.44 6.10
CA GLU A 114 -0.87 38.37 5.52
C GLU A 114 -2.33 38.05 5.94
N GLY A 115 -2.53 37.54 7.15
CA GLY A 115 -3.86 37.18 7.66
C GLY A 115 -4.36 35.82 7.16
N GLU A 116 -3.48 34.98 6.65
CA GLU A 116 -3.76 33.62 6.16
C GLU A 116 -2.81 32.62 6.83
N ILE A 117 -3.24 31.37 6.96
CA ILE A 117 -2.42 30.25 7.46
C ILE A 117 -1.93 29.43 6.28
N TYR A 118 -0.64 29.12 6.29
CA TYR A 118 0.00 28.26 5.32
C TYR A 118 0.65 27.06 5.99
N SER A 119 0.79 25.98 5.24
CA SER A 119 1.59 24.80 5.59
C SER A 119 2.66 24.56 4.53
N THR A 120 3.81 24.07 4.98
CA THR A 120 4.83 23.45 4.13
C THR A 120 5.32 22.19 4.83
N VAL A 121 5.70 21.18 4.05
CA VAL A 121 6.08 19.86 4.54
C VAL A 121 7.45 19.49 3.99
N LEU A 122 8.32 18.94 4.84
CA LEU A 122 9.58 18.35 4.43
C LEU A 122 9.31 16.93 3.94
N ILE A 123 9.59 16.68 2.65
CA ILE A 123 9.51 15.35 2.04
C ILE A 123 10.90 15.01 1.51
N GLY A 124 11.53 13.98 2.09
CA GLY A 124 12.95 13.72 1.86
C GLY A 124 13.80 14.90 2.33
N GLU A 125 14.53 15.53 1.41
CA GLU A 125 15.39 16.70 1.69
C GLU A 125 14.78 18.03 1.22
N LYS A 126 13.53 18.04 0.72
CA LYS A 126 12.94 19.23 0.09
C LYS A 126 11.61 19.63 0.74
N TRP A 127 11.45 20.92 0.98
CA TRP A 127 10.19 21.52 1.41
C TRP A 127 9.22 21.69 0.23
N THR A 128 7.95 21.37 0.45
CA THR A 128 6.88 21.60 -0.53
C THR A 128 6.59 23.08 -0.70
N ASP A 129 6.00 23.44 -1.84
CA ASP A 129 5.43 24.79 -2.01
C ASP A 129 4.35 25.04 -0.94
N PRO A 130 4.26 26.26 -0.37
CA PRO A 130 3.29 26.55 0.66
C PRO A 130 1.83 26.38 0.22
N GLU A 131 1.07 25.57 0.97
CA GLU A 131 -0.37 25.38 0.80
C GLU A 131 -1.13 26.30 1.76
N ARG A 132 -2.14 27.02 1.28
CA ARG A 132 -3.02 27.84 2.13
C ARG A 132 -4.07 26.96 2.82
N LEU A 133 -4.14 27.03 4.15
CA LEU A 133 -5.06 26.24 4.99
C LEU A 133 -6.32 27.01 5.38
N SER A 134 -6.17 28.32 5.61
CA SER A 134 -7.26 29.18 6.06
C SER A 134 -8.37 29.31 5.01
N HIS A 135 -9.58 29.54 5.51
CA HIS A 135 -10.79 29.68 4.71
C HIS A 135 -11.05 31.15 4.36
N ASP A 136 -11.71 31.40 3.23
CA ASP A 136 -12.05 32.75 2.78
C ASP A 136 -12.97 33.49 3.75
N GLY A 137 -12.79 34.82 3.84
CA GLY A 137 -13.67 35.70 4.61
C GLY A 137 -13.34 35.82 6.11
N TYR A 138 -12.21 35.26 6.58
CA TYR A 138 -11.70 35.44 7.94
C TYR A 138 -10.24 35.89 7.92
N THR A 139 -9.85 36.80 8.82
CA THR A 139 -8.44 37.00 9.15
C THR A 139 -7.99 35.85 10.02
N ALA A 140 -7.10 35.01 9.49
CA ALA A 140 -6.58 33.83 10.15
C ALA A 140 -5.24 34.13 10.85
N LEU A 141 -5.14 33.79 12.14
CA LEU A 141 -4.02 34.15 13.01
C LEU A 141 -3.60 32.99 13.90
N THR A 142 -2.34 33.04 14.35
CA THR A 142 -1.78 32.21 15.43
C THR A 142 -2.06 30.71 15.24
N PRO A 143 -1.48 30.08 14.21
CA PRO A 143 -1.64 28.65 14.00
C PRO A 143 -0.92 27.86 15.10
N VAL A 144 -1.50 26.74 15.49
CA VAL A 144 -0.89 25.74 16.36
C VAL A 144 -1.08 24.37 15.77
N ILE A 145 -0.10 23.50 15.96
CA ILE A 145 -0.12 22.13 15.44
C ILE A 145 0.17 21.16 16.59
N SER A 146 -0.66 20.13 16.70
CA SER A 146 -0.46 18.97 17.56
C SER A 146 -0.89 17.77 16.74
N TRP A 147 0.07 16.96 16.31
CA TRP A 147 -0.15 15.91 15.33
C TRP A 147 -1.43 15.07 15.62
N PRO A 148 -2.28 14.81 14.61
CA PRO A 148 -2.24 15.27 13.21
C PRO A 148 -3.01 16.57 12.95
N LEU A 149 -3.41 17.33 13.98
CA LEU A 149 -4.33 18.47 13.84
C LEU A 149 -3.59 19.81 13.84
N VAL A 150 -3.94 20.67 12.89
CA VAL A 150 -3.66 22.11 12.97
C VAL A 150 -4.92 22.85 13.36
N ALA A 151 -4.79 23.83 14.24
CA ALA A 151 -5.85 24.76 14.59
C ALA A 151 -5.39 26.21 14.43
N TRP A 152 -6.32 27.11 14.14
CA TRP A 152 -6.04 28.54 14.04
C TRP A 152 -7.26 29.38 14.42
N CYS A 153 -7.02 30.63 14.81
CA CYS A 153 -8.08 31.59 15.05
C CYS A 153 -8.50 32.20 13.71
N GLY A 154 -9.80 32.25 13.42
CA GLY A 154 -10.35 33.01 12.31
C GLY A 154 -11.28 34.10 12.81
N ILE A 155 -10.94 35.36 12.53
CA ILE A 155 -11.66 36.54 13.02
C ILE A 155 -12.41 37.20 11.87
N ARG A 156 -13.68 37.54 12.10
CA ARG A 156 -14.49 38.33 11.17
C ARG A 156 -15.31 39.34 11.99
N GLU A 157 -15.10 40.62 11.72
CA GLU A 157 -15.76 41.72 12.43
C GLU A 157 -15.54 41.63 13.96
N GLU A 158 -16.63 41.48 14.75
CA GLU A 158 -16.58 41.35 16.21
C GLU A 158 -16.54 39.89 16.71
N LYS A 159 -16.73 38.91 15.81
CA LYS A 159 -16.78 37.48 16.16
C LYS A 159 -15.49 36.76 15.76
N GLY A 160 -15.22 35.64 16.43
CA GLY A 160 -14.15 34.76 15.98
C GLY A 160 -14.39 33.31 16.31
N ASN A 161 -13.78 32.45 15.50
CA ASN A 161 -13.88 31.01 15.59
C ASN A 161 -12.49 30.41 15.76
N ILE A 162 -12.44 29.18 16.23
CA ILE A 162 -11.24 28.35 16.12
C ILE A 162 -11.53 27.30 15.06
N PHE A 163 -10.80 27.39 13.96
CA PHE A 163 -10.86 26.45 12.84
C PHE A 163 -9.78 25.39 13.01
N TYR A 164 -9.97 24.26 12.34
CA TYR A 164 -8.97 23.20 12.30
C TYR A 164 -8.95 22.49 10.95
N ARG A 165 -7.84 21.83 10.67
CA ARG A 165 -7.72 20.77 9.68
C ARG A 165 -6.94 19.62 10.27
N VAL A 166 -7.17 18.43 9.75
CA VAL A 166 -6.38 17.25 10.08
C VAL A 166 -5.51 16.89 8.91
N TRP A 167 -4.25 16.60 9.20
CA TRP A 167 -3.28 16.11 8.24
C TRP A 167 -3.42 14.60 8.07
N ASP A 168 -3.62 14.18 6.83
CA ASP A 168 -3.33 12.82 6.38
C ASP A 168 -2.83 12.88 4.93
N ARG A 169 -1.50 12.98 4.78
CA ARG A 169 -0.82 13.13 3.47
C ARG A 169 -1.40 14.27 2.60
N GLY A 170 -2.05 15.24 3.26
CA GLY A 170 -2.85 16.33 2.72
C GLY A 170 -3.76 16.86 3.83
N TRP A 171 -4.17 18.13 3.74
CA TRP A 171 -5.04 18.71 4.75
C TRP A 171 -6.52 18.46 4.44
N SER A 172 -7.29 18.05 5.45
CA SER A 172 -8.75 17.96 5.36
C SER A 172 -9.40 19.31 5.00
N GLU A 173 -10.69 19.30 4.65
CA GLU A 173 -11.48 20.53 4.65
C GLU A 173 -11.47 21.21 6.03
N ALA A 174 -11.61 22.54 6.04
CA ALA A 174 -11.57 23.31 7.27
C ALA A 174 -12.83 23.06 8.12
N GLY A 175 -12.64 22.47 9.29
CA GLY A 175 -13.67 22.32 10.32
C GLY A 175 -13.64 23.47 11.33
N ARG A 176 -14.64 23.51 12.22
CA ARG A 176 -14.70 24.45 13.36
C ARG A 176 -14.66 23.69 14.68
N LEU A 177 -13.71 24.01 15.55
CA LEU A 177 -13.64 23.53 16.94
C LEU A 177 -14.49 24.38 17.88
N LEU A 178 -14.57 25.69 17.62
CA LEU A 178 -15.28 26.63 18.48
C LEU A 178 -15.96 27.72 17.66
N GLU A 179 -17.23 27.94 17.95
CA GLU A 179 -17.96 29.16 17.60
C GLU A 179 -18.10 30.02 18.86
N SER A 180 -17.63 31.27 18.80
CA SER A 180 -17.67 32.18 19.94
C SER A 180 -18.19 33.55 19.54
N SER A 181 -19.00 34.15 20.42
CA SER A 181 -19.30 35.58 20.38
C SER A 181 -18.11 36.45 20.79
N LEU A 182 -17.08 35.84 21.38
CA LEU A 182 -15.82 36.48 21.71
C LEU A 182 -14.81 36.33 20.56
N LYS A 183 -13.74 37.12 20.58
CA LYS A 183 -12.59 36.93 19.69
C LYS A 183 -11.56 36.01 20.34
N PRO A 184 -11.52 34.69 20.03
CA PRO A 184 -10.47 33.81 20.51
C PRO A 184 -9.12 34.19 19.92
N LEU A 185 -8.07 34.06 20.72
CA LEU A 185 -6.66 34.33 20.41
C LEU A 185 -5.77 33.29 21.09
N TYR A 186 -4.64 33.00 20.46
CA TYR A 186 -3.59 32.11 20.99
C TYR A 186 -4.13 30.73 21.42
N PRO A 187 -4.67 29.95 20.46
CA PRO A 187 -5.13 28.61 20.76
C PRO A 187 -3.95 27.72 21.16
N PHE A 188 -4.19 26.76 22.03
CA PHE A 188 -3.30 25.64 22.32
C PHE A 188 -4.13 24.37 22.24
N VAL A 189 -3.61 23.37 21.52
CA VAL A 189 -4.30 22.10 21.28
C VAL A 189 -3.44 20.96 21.78
N ALA A 190 -4.09 19.96 22.37
CA ALA A 190 -3.49 18.66 22.62
C ALA A 190 -4.40 17.59 22.04
N THR A 191 -3.80 16.62 21.36
CA THR A 191 -4.49 15.55 20.65
C THR A 191 -4.16 14.19 21.25
N GLU A 192 -5.16 13.31 21.31
CA GLU A 192 -5.01 11.92 21.76
C GLU A 192 -5.82 11.01 20.83
N ALA A 193 -5.19 9.96 20.30
CA ALA A 193 -5.87 9.00 19.43
C ALA A 193 -6.71 8.03 20.27
N GLU A 194 -7.95 7.80 19.86
CA GLU A 194 -8.90 6.89 20.52
C GLU A 194 -9.60 6.03 19.45
N GLY A 195 -8.99 4.90 19.10
CA GLY A 195 -9.47 4.06 18.00
C GLY A 195 -9.37 4.77 16.64
N SER A 196 -10.50 4.97 15.97
CA SER A 196 -10.60 5.69 14.69
C SER A 196 -10.83 7.20 14.86
N LEU A 197 -10.76 7.72 16.08
CA LEU A 197 -11.13 9.09 16.43
C LEU A 197 -9.96 9.85 17.05
N LEU A 198 -10.03 11.18 16.97
CA LEU A 198 -9.07 12.09 17.57
C LEU A 198 -9.74 12.92 18.67
N ARG A 199 -9.34 12.70 19.93
CA ARG A 199 -9.78 13.53 21.06
C ARG A 199 -8.96 14.82 21.09
N VAL A 200 -9.64 15.97 21.22
CA VAL A 200 -8.99 17.30 21.15
C VAL A 200 -9.27 18.10 22.42
N LYS A 201 -8.21 18.46 23.14
CA LYS A 201 -8.28 19.41 24.26
C LYS A 201 -7.84 20.79 23.77
N LEU A 202 -8.69 21.80 23.98
CA LEU A 202 -8.47 23.16 23.50
C LEU A 202 -8.40 24.16 24.64
N LEU A 203 -7.33 24.95 24.66
CA LEU A 203 -7.16 26.11 25.53
C LEU A 203 -6.99 27.35 24.67
N PHE A 204 -7.57 28.48 25.05
CA PHE A 204 -7.39 29.75 24.34
C PHE A 204 -7.58 30.95 25.27
N THR A 205 -7.25 32.14 24.78
CA THR A 205 -7.56 33.43 25.44
C THR A 205 -8.55 34.21 24.59
N ASN A 206 -9.32 35.12 25.18
CA ASN A 206 -10.13 36.06 24.41
C ASN A 206 -9.45 37.43 24.30
N SER A 207 -10.01 38.34 23.50
CA SER A 207 -9.53 39.72 23.36
C SER A 207 -9.49 40.54 24.66
N SER A 208 -10.16 40.10 25.73
CA SER A 208 -10.09 40.72 27.07
C SER A 208 -9.00 40.10 27.98
N GLY A 209 -8.17 39.19 27.46
CA GLY A 209 -7.15 38.49 28.23
C GLY A 209 -7.69 37.42 29.20
N ARG A 210 -9.00 37.14 29.17
CA ARG A 210 -9.59 36.08 30.00
C ARG A 210 -9.31 34.71 29.38
N LYS A 211 -8.85 33.78 30.21
CA LYS A 211 -8.62 32.38 29.84
C LYS A 211 -9.96 31.68 29.59
N GLY A 212 -10.10 31.04 28.44
CA GLY A 212 -11.19 30.13 28.12
C GLY A 212 -10.65 28.70 27.99
N THR A 213 -11.37 27.73 28.52
CA THR A 213 -11.03 26.30 28.38
C THR A 213 -12.22 25.57 27.79
N VAL A 214 -11.99 24.77 26.75
CA VAL A 214 -13.01 23.90 26.18
C VAL A 214 -12.38 22.51 25.99
N THR A 215 -12.92 21.51 26.69
CA THR A 215 -12.58 20.11 26.39
C THR A 215 -13.60 19.61 25.39
N LEU A 216 -13.17 19.36 24.15
CA LEU A 216 -14.03 18.78 23.13
C LEU A 216 -13.79 17.26 23.14
N ALA A 217 -14.70 16.52 23.78
CA ALA A 217 -14.65 15.06 23.80
C ALA A 217 -15.25 14.44 22.52
N ASP A 218 -16.19 15.14 21.86
CA ASP A 218 -17.12 14.52 20.91
C ASP A 218 -17.09 15.07 19.48
N THR A 219 -16.09 15.88 19.11
CA THR A 219 -15.90 16.18 17.68
C THR A 219 -15.26 14.97 17.03
N LEU A 220 -16.09 14.03 16.56
CA LEU A 220 -15.70 12.91 15.70
C LEU A 220 -15.03 13.48 14.45
N VAL A 221 -13.75 13.79 14.53
CA VAL A 221 -12.94 14.08 13.35
C VAL A 221 -12.52 12.71 12.82
N PRO A 222 -13.12 12.22 11.73
CA PRO A 222 -12.64 10.98 11.13
C PRO A 222 -11.16 11.21 10.77
N MET A 223 -10.28 10.36 11.30
CA MET A 223 -8.95 10.21 10.74
C MET A 223 -9.16 9.82 9.27
N PRO A 224 -8.75 10.65 8.29
CA PRO A 224 -8.75 10.21 6.91
C PRO A 224 -7.83 8.99 6.86
N GLY A 225 -8.29 7.93 6.22
CA GLY A 225 -7.49 6.73 6.02
C GLY A 225 -6.37 7.05 5.02
N PRO A 226 -5.20 6.40 5.12
CA PRO A 226 -4.04 6.83 4.35
C PRO A 226 -4.31 6.84 2.83
N ALA A 227 -4.29 8.02 2.21
CA ALA A 227 -4.37 8.12 0.76
C ALA A 227 -3.01 7.82 0.08
N VAL A 228 -3.11 7.31 -1.15
CA VAL A 228 -2.05 6.73 -2.00
C VAL A 228 -0.84 7.66 -2.20
N PRO A 229 0.41 7.17 -2.10
CA PRO A 229 1.60 7.97 -2.42
C PRO A 229 1.65 8.34 -3.91
N ARG A 230 1.77 9.64 -4.25
CA ARG A 230 2.08 10.08 -5.62
C ARG A 230 3.55 9.76 -5.92
N LEU A 231 3.78 8.95 -6.95
CA LEU A 231 5.11 8.65 -7.49
C LEU A 231 5.77 9.92 -8.07
N THR A 232 6.71 10.53 -7.34
CA THR A 232 7.47 11.71 -7.80
C THR A 232 8.84 11.35 -8.38
N GLU A 233 9.31 10.11 -8.21
CA GLU A 233 10.62 9.64 -8.65
C GLU A 233 10.53 8.34 -9.45
N ARG A 234 11.42 8.17 -10.45
CA ARG A 234 11.45 6.99 -11.32
C ARG A 234 11.67 5.68 -10.55
N ASP A 235 12.33 5.74 -9.41
CA ASP A 235 12.48 4.63 -8.47
C ASP A 235 11.89 5.05 -7.13
N SER A 236 10.70 4.54 -6.80
CA SER A 236 10.08 4.81 -5.50
C SER A 236 10.05 3.57 -4.63
N VAL A 237 10.11 3.78 -3.31
CA VAL A 237 10.13 2.71 -2.32
C VAL A 237 8.97 2.87 -1.35
N LEU A 238 8.26 1.77 -1.08
CA LEU A 238 7.15 1.68 -0.14
C LEU A 238 7.46 0.68 0.97
N SER A 239 7.15 1.08 2.20
CA SER A 239 7.29 0.25 3.39
C SER A 239 6.19 0.54 4.40
N GLY A 240 6.00 -0.38 5.35
CA GLY A 240 4.97 -0.23 6.38
C GLY A 240 3.55 -0.43 5.86
N ARG A 241 2.59 0.17 6.55
CA ARG A 241 1.16 0.06 6.25
C ARG A 241 0.71 1.23 5.38
N ILE A 242 0.19 0.94 4.19
CA ILE A 242 -0.17 1.93 3.17
C ILE A 242 -1.59 1.64 2.73
N ARG A 243 -2.47 2.64 2.75
CA ARG A 243 -3.81 2.51 2.18
C ARG A 243 -3.86 3.14 0.78
N ILE A 244 -4.75 2.60 -0.04
CA ILE A 244 -4.96 2.98 -1.43
C ILE A 244 -6.44 3.27 -1.65
N GLU A 245 -6.74 4.55 -1.79
CA GLU A 245 -8.05 5.10 -2.13
C GLU A 245 -8.08 5.41 -3.64
N GLY A 246 -8.92 4.71 -4.39
CA GLY A 246 -8.93 4.78 -5.86
C GLY A 246 -7.78 4.00 -6.52
N ASP A 247 -7.55 4.29 -7.80
CA ASP A 247 -6.54 3.59 -8.59
C ASP A 247 -5.14 4.14 -8.31
N PHE A 248 -4.21 3.28 -7.85
CA PHE A 248 -2.80 3.60 -7.74
C PHE A 248 -2.06 3.19 -9.01
N ILE A 249 -1.51 4.16 -9.74
CA ILE A 249 -0.87 3.92 -11.04
C ILE A 249 0.65 3.99 -10.88
N ILE A 250 1.35 2.95 -11.32
CA ILE A 250 2.80 2.94 -11.56
C ILE A 250 3.01 3.19 -13.07
N PRO A 251 3.37 4.42 -13.50
CA PRO A 251 3.46 4.77 -14.91
C PRO A 251 4.55 4.02 -15.65
N ASP A 252 4.48 4.01 -16.98
CA ASP A 252 5.57 3.51 -17.82
C ASP A 252 6.89 4.27 -17.53
N GLY A 253 8.00 3.55 -17.54
CA GLY A 253 9.32 4.06 -17.17
C GLY A 253 9.56 4.24 -15.66
N PHE A 254 8.58 3.97 -14.80
CA PHE A 254 8.71 4.01 -13.35
C PHE A 254 8.86 2.60 -12.76
N THR A 255 9.66 2.48 -11.71
CA THR A 255 9.79 1.29 -10.88
C THR A 255 9.32 1.60 -9.46
N MET A 256 8.40 0.79 -8.96
CA MET A 256 7.96 0.79 -7.57
C MET A 256 8.52 -0.42 -6.85
N LYS A 257 9.21 -0.20 -5.73
CA LYS A 257 9.71 -1.26 -4.84
C LYS A 257 8.91 -1.29 -3.55
N ILE A 258 8.38 -2.45 -3.18
CA ILE A 258 7.70 -2.65 -1.90
C ILE A 258 8.57 -3.54 -1.02
N LEU A 259 8.92 -3.02 0.15
CA LEU A 259 9.80 -3.68 1.10
C LEU A 259 9.06 -4.77 1.90
N SER A 260 9.82 -5.77 2.32
CA SER A 260 9.34 -6.90 3.13
C SER A 260 8.59 -6.42 4.39
N GLY A 261 7.45 -7.06 4.68
CA GLY A 261 6.58 -6.72 5.81
C GLY A 261 5.60 -5.58 5.56
N ALA A 262 5.60 -4.97 4.37
CA ALA A 262 4.62 -3.95 4.02
C ALA A 262 3.19 -4.53 3.90
N GLU A 263 2.20 -3.72 4.29
CA GLU A 263 0.79 -4.03 4.15
C GLU A 263 0.11 -2.94 3.31
N ILE A 264 -0.39 -3.33 2.15
CA ILE A 264 -1.11 -2.47 1.20
C ILE A 264 -2.61 -2.74 1.33
N ILE A 265 -3.37 -1.71 1.71
CA ILE A 265 -4.80 -1.77 2.01
C ILE A 265 -5.56 -1.02 0.93
N ALA A 266 -6.20 -1.73 0.00
CA ALA A 266 -6.93 -1.13 -1.10
C ALA A 266 -8.45 -1.14 -0.83
N ASP A 267 -9.12 -0.01 -1.04
CA ASP A 267 -10.57 0.10 -0.90
C ASP A 267 -11.35 -0.69 -1.96
N GLN A 268 -12.67 -0.85 -1.77
CA GLN A 268 -13.57 -1.69 -2.59
C GLN A 268 -13.42 -1.47 -4.11
N ASN A 269 -13.16 -0.23 -4.52
CA ASN A 269 -13.07 0.13 -5.94
C ASN A 269 -11.65 0.49 -6.40
N SER A 270 -10.67 0.28 -5.53
CA SER A 270 -9.26 0.59 -5.78
C SER A 270 -8.56 -0.55 -6.50
N SER A 271 -7.66 -0.20 -7.43
CA SER A 271 -6.71 -1.13 -8.03
C SER A 271 -5.29 -0.60 -7.97
N ILE A 272 -4.33 -1.50 -8.08
CA ILE A 272 -2.94 -1.13 -8.37
C ILE A 272 -2.71 -1.39 -9.86
N ILE A 273 -2.52 -0.33 -10.65
CA ILE A 273 -2.30 -0.40 -12.09
C ILE A 273 -0.81 -0.25 -12.37
N VAL A 274 -0.21 -1.26 -12.97
CA VAL A 274 1.22 -1.31 -13.29
C VAL A 274 1.42 -1.19 -14.79
N ARG A 275 1.88 -0.02 -15.24
CA ARG A 275 2.32 0.24 -16.62
C ARG A 275 3.84 0.23 -16.74
N GLY A 276 4.54 0.61 -15.67
CA GLY A 276 5.98 0.44 -15.51
C GLY A 276 6.34 -0.90 -14.87
N LYS A 277 7.05 -0.84 -13.75
CA LYS A 277 7.56 -2.02 -13.03
C LYS A 277 7.18 -2.02 -11.55
N LEU A 278 6.66 -3.13 -11.05
CA LEU A 278 6.44 -3.36 -9.61
C LEU A 278 7.34 -4.49 -9.11
N ILE A 279 8.11 -4.22 -8.05
CA ILE A 279 8.99 -5.19 -7.38
C ILE A 279 8.53 -5.31 -5.92
N ALA A 280 7.86 -6.39 -5.56
CA ALA A 280 7.45 -6.68 -4.19
C ALA A 280 8.17 -7.95 -3.71
N THR A 281 9.19 -7.76 -2.87
CA THR A 281 10.06 -8.86 -2.40
C THR A 281 9.96 -8.99 -0.89
N GLY A 282 9.06 -9.85 -0.44
CA GLY A 282 8.91 -10.24 0.96
C GLY A 282 9.83 -11.40 1.35
N THR A 283 9.73 -11.81 2.61
CA THR A 283 10.39 -13.01 3.16
C THR A 283 9.35 -13.98 3.71
N SER A 284 9.75 -15.21 4.06
CA SER A 284 8.85 -16.18 4.71
C SER A 284 8.31 -15.67 6.04
N GLU A 285 9.11 -14.89 6.76
CA GLU A 285 8.81 -14.34 8.08
C GLU A 285 8.05 -13.01 7.97
N LYS A 286 8.35 -12.20 6.95
CA LYS A 286 7.75 -10.87 6.71
C LYS A 286 7.23 -10.78 5.28
N LYS A 287 6.10 -11.43 5.03
CA LYS A 287 5.38 -11.34 3.75
C LYS A 287 4.93 -9.91 3.48
N ILE A 288 4.80 -9.56 2.21
CA ILE A 288 4.09 -8.35 1.79
C ILE A 288 2.63 -8.72 1.57
N ILE A 289 1.70 -7.91 2.07
CA ILE A 289 0.27 -8.21 2.04
C ILE A 289 -0.45 -7.15 1.23
N PHE A 290 -1.25 -7.54 0.24
CA PHE A 290 -2.22 -6.71 -0.46
C PHE A 290 -3.63 -7.20 -0.14
N ARG A 291 -4.47 -6.35 0.45
CA ARG A 291 -5.83 -6.73 0.86
C ARG A 291 -6.76 -5.54 0.93
N ASN A 292 -8.05 -5.79 1.11
CA ASN A 292 -8.97 -4.79 1.65
C ASN A 292 -8.90 -4.80 3.19
N GLU A 293 -9.23 -3.66 3.81
CA GLU A 293 -9.36 -3.54 5.26
C GLU A 293 -10.50 -4.45 5.76
N ASP A 294 -11.65 -4.38 5.07
CA ASP A 294 -12.83 -5.19 5.26
C ASP A 294 -12.70 -6.48 4.44
N LYS A 295 -12.81 -7.62 5.12
CA LYS A 295 -12.63 -8.95 4.51
C LYS A 295 -13.83 -9.38 3.67
N ASP A 296 -14.98 -8.76 3.88
CA ASP A 296 -16.21 -9.06 3.16
C ASP A 296 -16.35 -8.22 1.88
N VAL A 297 -15.38 -7.33 1.65
CA VAL A 297 -15.39 -6.38 0.54
C VAL A 297 -14.19 -6.64 -0.38
N ASN A 298 -14.47 -6.88 -1.66
CA ASN A 298 -13.42 -7.07 -2.64
C ASN A 298 -12.89 -5.75 -3.19
N TRP A 299 -11.56 -5.58 -3.22
CA TRP A 299 -10.89 -4.53 -4.01
C TRP A 299 -10.63 -5.02 -5.44
N LYS A 300 -10.26 -4.18 -6.40
CA LYS A 300 -10.15 -4.63 -7.81
C LYS A 300 -8.94 -5.50 -8.12
N GLY A 301 -7.89 -5.46 -7.29
CA GLY A 301 -6.67 -6.25 -7.45
C GLY A 301 -5.49 -5.51 -8.09
N ILE A 302 -4.46 -6.28 -8.44
CA ILE A 302 -3.29 -5.77 -9.18
C ILE A 302 -3.52 -5.98 -10.67
N ARG A 303 -3.59 -4.89 -11.43
CA ARG A 303 -3.70 -4.87 -12.89
C ARG A 303 -2.36 -4.50 -13.50
N VAL A 304 -1.89 -5.25 -14.47
CA VAL A 304 -0.63 -4.99 -15.17
C VAL A 304 -0.97 -4.78 -16.63
N GLU A 305 -0.78 -3.56 -17.12
CA GLU A 305 -1.18 -3.09 -18.45
C GLU A 305 0.10 -2.71 -19.21
N GLY A 306 0.65 -3.62 -20.02
CA GLY A 306 1.94 -3.40 -20.71
C GLY A 306 3.18 -3.46 -19.80
N GLY A 307 2.99 -3.54 -18.48
CA GLY A 307 4.05 -3.45 -17.48
C GLY A 307 4.69 -4.79 -17.09
N GLN A 308 5.49 -4.72 -16.02
CA GLN A 308 6.20 -5.88 -15.46
C GLN A 308 6.01 -5.98 -13.96
N VAL A 309 5.79 -7.19 -13.45
CA VAL A 309 5.72 -7.45 -12.01
C VAL A 309 6.67 -8.55 -11.56
N PHE A 310 7.34 -8.32 -10.44
CA PHE A 310 8.11 -9.31 -9.70
C PHE A 310 7.54 -9.41 -8.28
N LEU A 311 6.97 -10.57 -7.95
CA LEU A 311 6.33 -10.84 -6.67
C LEU A 311 6.99 -12.05 -6.00
N GLU A 312 7.62 -11.87 -4.84
CA GLU A 312 8.18 -12.95 -4.04
C GLU A 312 7.71 -12.87 -2.58
N ASN A 313 7.21 -13.99 -2.03
CA ASN A 313 6.60 -14.06 -0.69
C ASN A 313 5.51 -12.99 -0.45
N VAL A 314 4.63 -12.83 -1.44
CA VAL A 314 3.51 -11.89 -1.40
C VAL A 314 2.21 -12.63 -1.06
N LEU A 315 1.30 -11.99 -0.33
CA LEU A 315 -0.09 -12.38 -0.18
C LEU A 315 -0.98 -11.36 -0.88
N ILE A 316 -1.79 -11.80 -1.84
CA ILE A 316 -2.90 -11.04 -2.42
C ILE A 316 -4.19 -11.67 -1.89
N ASP A 317 -4.98 -10.91 -1.14
CA ASP A 317 -6.19 -11.39 -0.46
C ASP A 317 -7.39 -10.53 -0.82
N GLY A 318 -8.55 -11.15 -1.05
CA GLY A 318 -9.82 -10.45 -1.15
C GLY A 318 -9.97 -9.54 -2.38
N ALA A 319 -9.37 -9.86 -3.52
CA ALA A 319 -9.50 -9.04 -4.74
C ALA A 319 -10.60 -9.54 -5.71
N THR A 320 -11.17 -8.70 -6.56
CA THR A 320 -12.08 -9.13 -7.62
C THR A 320 -11.36 -10.04 -8.61
N LYS A 321 -10.18 -9.62 -9.06
CA LYS A 321 -9.17 -10.45 -9.71
C LYS A 321 -7.88 -10.30 -8.92
N GLY A 322 -7.25 -11.39 -8.47
CA GLY A 322 -6.01 -11.28 -7.67
C GLY A 322 -4.90 -10.54 -8.41
N LEU A 323 -4.56 -11.06 -9.59
CA LEU A 323 -3.62 -10.46 -10.53
C LEU A 323 -4.21 -10.55 -11.95
N ASP A 324 -4.29 -9.44 -12.67
CA ASP A 324 -4.82 -9.34 -14.04
C ASP A 324 -3.73 -8.77 -14.96
N LEU A 325 -3.21 -9.59 -15.88
CA LEU A 325 -2.16 -9.22 -16.83
C LEU A 325 -2.76 -9.01 -18.23
N THR A 326 -2.42 -7.89 -18.87
CA THR A 326 -2.76 -7.59 -20.26
C THR A 326 -1.50 -7.07 -20.96
N ASP A 327 -1.06 -7.78 -22.00
CA ASP A 327 0.16 -7.46 -22.78
C ASP A 327 1.41 -7.25 -21.90
N ALA A 328 1.53 -8.02 -20.83
CA ALA A 328 2.45 -7.79 -19.73
C ALA A 328 3.35 -8.99 -19.43
N SER A 329 4.25 -8.82 -18.45
CA SER A 329 5.04 -9.95 -17.92
C SER A 329 5.02 -10.03 -16.39
N ALA A 330 4.99 -11.26 -15.87
CA ALA A 330 4.96 -11.50 -14.44
C ALA A 330 5.92 -12.63 -14.03
N THR A 331 6.75 -12.37 -13.03
CA THR A 331 7.50 -13.40 -12.29
C THR A 331 6.97 -13.47 -10.86
N ILE A 332 6.44 -14.63 -10.47
CA ILE A 332 5.75 -14.82 -9.21
C ILE A 332 6.34 -16.04 -8.51
N ARG A 333 6.87 -15.84 -7.31
CA ARG A 333 7.57 -16.88 -6.54
C ARG A 333 7.01 -16.96 -5.12
N LYS A 334 6.77 -18.17 -4.61
CA LYS A 334 6.42 -18.43 -3.20
C LYS A 334 5.28 -17.54 -2.66
N SER A 335 4.37 -17.13 -3.54
CA SER A 335 3.33 -16.15 -3.23
C SER A 335 1.96 -16.82 -3.15
N THR A 336 1.03 -16.18 -2.47
CA THR A 336 -0.33 -16.67 -2.27
C THR A 336 -1.32 -15.67 -2.85
N VAL A 337 -2.25 -16.14 -3.68
CA VAL A 337 -3.42 -15.40 -4.13
C VAL A 337 -4.64 -16.14 -3.63
N LYS A 338 -5.48 -15.47 -2.83
CA LYS A 338 -6.66 -16.12 -2.25
C LYS A 338 -7.88 -15.22 -2.15
N ASN A 339 -9.04 -15.85 -1.96
CA ASN A 339 -10.33 -15.18 -1.77
C ASN A 339 -10.65 -14.19 -2.89
N SER A 340 -10.32 -14.54 -4.13
CA SER A 340 -10.61 -13.68 -5.27
C SER A 340 -12.05 -13.87 -5.74
N LEU A 341 -12.78 -12.82 -6.13
CA LEU A 341 -14.19 -12.97 -6.53
C LEU A 341 -14.37 -13.70 -7.86
N THR A 342 -13.57 -13.36 -8.87
CA THR A 342 -13.70 -13.90 -10.23
C THR A 342 -12.54 -14.80 -10.59
N TYR A 343 -11.33 -14.24 -10.63
CA TYR A 343 -10.11 -14.94 -11.03
C TYR A 343 -9.01 -14.78 -9.98
N GLY A 344 -8.29 -15.85 -9.67
CA GLY A 344 -7.07 -15.74 -8.88
C GLY A 344 -6.02 -14.99 -9.67
N VAL A 345 -5.63 -15.55 -10.81
CA VAL A 345 -4.74 -14.90 -11.78
C VAL A 345 -5.37 -14.98 -13.16
N ARG A 346 -5.49 -13.83 -13.84
CA ARG A 346 -5.88 -13.73 -15.24
C ARG A 346 -4.71 -13.18 -16.06
N SER A 347 -4.51 -13.72 -17.26
CA SER A 347 -3.44 -13.31 -18.18
C SER A 347 -3.96 -13.31 -19.61
N SER A 348 -3.68 -12.25 -20.36
CA SER A 348 -4.05 -12.07 -21.76
C SER A 348 -2.87 -11.47 -22.53
N GLY A 349 -2.45 -12.09 -23.64
CA GLY A 349 -1.34 -11.60 -24.49
C GLY A 349 0.00 -11.47 -23.75
N SER A 350 0.22 -12.25 -22.70
CA SER A 350 1.24 -11.99 -21.68
C SER A 350 2.22 -13.15 -21.49
N ARG A 351 3.33 -12.91 -20.77
CA ARG A 351 4.28 -13.96 -20.35
C ARG A 351 4.29 -14.15 -18.82
N ILE A 352 4.15 -15.38 -18.35
CA ILE A 352 4.10 -15.68 -16.91
C ILE A 352 5.13 -16.74 -16.49
N GLU A 353 5.85 -16.45 -15.40
CA GLU A 353 6.75 -17.38 -14.71
C GLU A 353 6.28 -17.53 -13.26
N LEU A 354 5.51 -18.59 -12.99
CA LEU A 354 4.87 -18.81 -11.68
C LEU A 354 5.48 -20.05 -11.01
N SER A 355 6.03 -19.89 -9.81
CA SER A 355 6.71 -21.00 -9.10
C SER A 355 6.51 -21.03 -7.59
N GLY A 356 6.20 -22.20 -7.04
CA GLY A 356 6.03 -22.36 -5.60
C GLY A 356 4.83 -21.59 -5.03
N CYS A 357 3.86 -21.22 -5.86
CA CYS A 357 2.75 -20.35 -5.47
C CYS A 357 1.53 -21.15 -5.01
N GLN A 358 0.61 -20.47 -4.34
CA GLN A 358 -0.70 -20.98 -3.98
C GLN A 358 -1.78 -20.06 -4.51
N ILE A 359 -2.59 -20.54 -5.46
CA ILE A 359 -3.78 -19.86 -5.98
C ILE A 359 -4.98 -20.63 -5.46
N ALA A 360 -5.76 -20.04 -4.56
CA ALA A 360 -6.83 -20.76 -3.87
C ALA A 360 -8.08 -19.91 -3.66
N ALA A 361 -9.23 -20.55 -3.49
CA ALA A 361 -10.49 -19.88 -3.13
C ALA A 361 -10.84 -18.69 -4.06
N SER A 362 -10.65 -18.86 -5.36
CA SER A 362 -11.03 -17.88 -6.38
C SER A 362 -12.43 -18.21 -6.91
N GLY A 363 -13.41 -17.31 -6.90
CA GLY A 363 -14.82 -17.64 -7.05
C GLY A 363 -15.16 -18.41 -8.33
N ILE A 364 -14.68 -17.99 -9.50
CA ILE A 364 -14.96 -18.65 -10.78
C ILE A 364 -13.80 -19.55 -11.21
N ILE A 365 -12.62 -18.96 -11.50
CA ILE A 365 -11.45 -19.68 -12.01
C ILE A 365 -10.22 -19.36 -11.17
N GLY A 366 -9.40 -20.38 -10.84
CA GLY A 366 -8.12 -20.15 -10.16
C GLY A 366 -7.15 -19.39 -11.07
N LEU A 367 -6.83 -19.99 -12.22
CA LEU A 367 -5.91 -19.45 -13.21
C LEU A 367 -6.57 -19.41 -14.58
N TYR A 368 -6.75 -18.22 -15.17
CA TYR A 368 -7.26 -18.06 -16.53
C TYR A 368 -6.17 -17.43 -17.41
N LEU A 369 -5.69 -18.17 -18.41
CA LEU A 369 -4.68 -17.72 -19.35
C LEU A 369 -5.23 -17.73 -20.77
N GLU A 370 -5.01 -16.63 -21.46
CA GLU A 370 -5.39 -16.41 -22.85
C GLU A 370 -4.18 -15.86 -23.60
N GLU A 371 -3.83 -16.45 -24.75
CA GLU A 371 -2.70 -15.98 -25.58
C GLU A 371 -1.42 -15.78 -24.74
N THR A 372 -1.19 -16.70 -23.81
CA THR A 372 -0.17 -16.58 -22.77
C THR A 372 0.86 -17.69 -22.92
N SER A 373 2.13 -17.32 -22.74
CA SER A 373 3.26 -18.25 -22.73
C SER A 373 4.02 -18.23 -21.40
N GLY A 374 4.85 -19.25 -21.16
CA GLY A 374 5.74 -19.31 -20.00
C GLY A 374 5.68 -20.63 -19.23
N ARG A 375 5.95 -20.58 -17.93
CA ARG A 375 6.06 -21.76 -17.07
C ARG A 375 5.35 -21.59 -15.75
N ILE A 376 4.62 -22.63 -15.37
CA ILE A 376 3.95 -22.76 -14.08
C ILE A 376 4.51 -24.01 -13.41
N SER A 377 5.14 -23.85 -12.24
CA SER A 377 5.81 -24.97 -11.59
C SER A 377 5.64 -25.02 -10.07
N ARG A 378 5.66 -26.22 -9.51
CA ARG A 378 5.66 -26.46 -8.06
C ARG A 378 4.57 -25.69 -7.30
N SER A 379 3.44 -25.40 -7.94
CA SER A 379 2.40 -24.53 -7.40
C SER A 379 1.13 -25.31 -7.10
N ARG A 380 0.34 -24.81 -6.14
CA ARG A 380 -0.98 -25.36 -5.81
C ARG A 380 -2.05 -24.45 -6.36
N ILE A 381 -2.93 -24.99 -7.18
CA ILE A 381 -3.97 -24.24 -7.87
C ILE A 381 -5.31 -24.93 -7.61
N SER A 382 -6.23 -24.19 -7.02
CA SER A 382 -7.62 -24.61 -6.88
C SER A 382 -8.51 -23.46 -7.32
N GLY A 383 -9.36 -23.71 -8.31
CA GLY A 383 -10.45 -22.80 -8.64
C GLY A 383 -11.58 -22.92 -7.62
N GLY A 384 -12.54 -22.00 -7.71
CA GLY A 384 -13.75 -22.04 -6.92
C GLY A 384 -14.77 -22.99 -7.54
N GLN A 385 -15.83 -22.42 -8.11
CA GLN A 385 -17.04 -23.19 -8.42
C GLN A 385 -16.99 -23.99 -9.73
N GLU A 386 -16.06 -23.71 -10.65
CA GLU A 386 -16.11 -24.29 -12.01
C GLU A 386 -14.80 -24.94 -12.47
N VAL A 387 -13.75 -24.14 -12.67
CA VAL A 387 -12.50 -24.59 -13.32
C VAL A 387 -11.29 -24.13 -12.52
N SER A 388 -10.30 -25.00 -12.30
CA SER A 388 -9.07 -24.58 -11.60
C SER A 388 -8.10 -23.84 -12.52
N VAL A 389 -7.92 -24.32 -13.74
CA VAL A 389 -7.08 -23.73 -14.77
C VAL A 389 -7.83 -23.69 -16.10
N LEU A 390 -7.98 -22.52 -16.70
CA LEU A 390 -8.53 -22.32 -18.05
C LEU A 390 -7.47 -21.73 -18.95
N LEU A 391 -7.25 -22.35 -20.11
CA LEU A 391 -6.23 -22.00 -21.10
C LEU A 391 -6.92 -21.83 -22.46
N VAL A 392 -6.71 -20.69 -23.10
CA VAL A 392 -7.29 -20.36 -24.41
C VAL A 392 -6.17 -19.81 -25.29
N ASN A 393 -5.97 -20.36 -26.49
CA ASN A 393 -4.97 -19.89 -27.44
C ASN A 393 -3.54 -19.77 -26.84
N CYS A 394 -3.18 -20.61 -25.86
CA CYS A 394 -1.88 -20.53 -25.21
C CYS A 394 -0.85 -21.39 -25.92
N ASP A 395 0.25 -20.78 -26.36
CA ASP A 395 1.31 -21.49 -27.06
C ASP A 395 2.53 -21.70 -26.14
N SER A 396 3.10 -22.91 -26.20
CA SER A 396 4.35 -23.27 -25.51
C SER A 396 4.31 -23.03 -23.99
N LEU A 397 3.21 -23.43 -23.33
CA LEU A 397 3.04 -23.28 -21.89
C LEU A 397 3.41 -24.58 -21.15
N GLU A 398 4.30 -24.49 -20.16
CA GLU A 398 4.77 -25.64 -19.39
C GLU A 398 4.17 -25.68 -17.98
N PHE A 399 3.58 -26.82 -17.62
CA PHE A 399 3.17 -27.15 -16.25
C PHE A 399 4.06 -28.25 -15.69
N ASP A 400 4.86 -27.94 -14.67
CA ASP A 400 5.79 -28.89 -14.06
C ASP A 400 5.64 -28.96 -12.52
N GLY A 401 5.24 -30.13 -12.02
CA GLY A 401 5.22 -30.38 -10.57
C GLY A 401 4.11 -29.65 -9.82
N ASN A 402 3.01 -29.27 -10.48
CA ASN A 402 1.91 -28.54 -9.84
C ASN A 402 0.90 -29.49 -9.18
N VAL A 403 0.09 -28.97 -8.28
CA VAL A 403 -1.08 -29.64 -7.73
C VAL A 403 -2.31 -28.83 -8.15
N ILE A 404 -3.15 -29.45 -8.98
CA ILE A 404 -4.42 -28.90 -9.42
C ILE A 404 -5.51 -29.70 -8.72
N SER A 405 -6.31 -29.03 -7.89
CA SER A 405 -7.27 -29.74 -7.04
C SER A 405 -8.61 -29.05 -6.96
N GLY A 406 -9.67 -29.85 -6.79
CA GLY A 406 -10.98 -29.33 -6.46
C GLY A 406 -11.05 -28.68 -5.08
N THR A 407 -12.08 -27.88 -4.85
CA THR A 407 -12.45 -27.41 -3.51
C THR A 407 -13.28 -28.52 -2.86
N LYS A 408 -12.71 -29.20 -1.85
CA LYS A 408 -13.52 -30.17 -1.07
C LYS A 408 -14.73 -29.43 -0.50
N PRO A 409 -15.97 -29.87 -0.74
CA PRO A 409 -17.11 -29.29 -0.05
C PRO A 409 -16.91 -29.52 1.45
N ARG A 410 -16.83 -28.44 2.23
CA ARG A 410 -16.96 -28.49 3.69
C ARG A 410 -18.43 -28.78 4.04
N ALA A 411 -18.91 -29.97 3.74
CA ALA A 411 -20.11 -30.56 4.34
C ALA A 411 -20.24 -32.03 3.90
N LYS A 412 -20.42 -32.93 4.88
CA LYS A 412 -21.04 -34.24 4.65
C LYS A 412 -22.46 -33.96 4.16
N PHE A 413 -22.77 -34.27 2.91
CA PHE A 413 -24.15 -34.20 2.41
C PHE A 413 -24.79 -35.58 2.49
N THR A 414 -25.65 -35.76 3.48
CA THR A 414 -26.61 -36.86 3.59
C THR A 414 -27.90 -36.46 2.87
N GLY A 415 -28.31 -37.21 1.85
CA GLY A 415 -29.69 -37.21 1.34
C GLY A 415 -30.06 -36.06 0.40
N ASN A 416 -30.27 -36.42 -0.88
CA ASN A 416 -31.11 -35.74 -1.88
C ASN A 416 -31.19 -34.22 -1.83
N GLU A 417 -30.25 -33.53 -2.49
CA GLU A 417 -30.48 -32.23 -3.15
C GLU A 417 -29.33 -31.91 -4.13
N THR A 418 -29.71 -31.69 -5.39
CA THR A 418 -29.05 -30.98 -6.52
C THR A 418 -27.50 -31.01 -6.69
N ARG A 419 -27.06 -31.65 -7.79
CA ARG A 419 -25.74 -31.60 -8.47
C ARG A 419 -24.66 -30.76 -7.75
N ALA A 420 -23.73 -31.43 -7.07
CA ALA A 420 -22.39 -30.85 -6.87
C ALA A 420 -21.85 -30.45 -8.25
N LYS A 421 -21.70 -29.14 -8.50
CA LYS A 421 -21.25 -28.61 -9.79
C LYS A 421 -19.87 -29.20 -10.11
N SER A 422 -19.76 -29.81 -11.28
CA SER A 422 -18.63 -30.58 -11.78
C SER A 422 -17.36 -29.73 -11.89
N GLN A 423 -16.48 -29.79 -10.88
CA GLN A 423 -15.24 -29.03 -10.92
C GLN A 423 -14.23 -29.70 -11.87
N THR A 424 -13.80 -28.95 -12.89
CA THR A 424 -12.77 -29.38 -13.84
C THR A 424 -11.40 -28.86 -13.40
N GLY A 425 -10.38 -29.71 -13.46
CA GLY A 425 -9.02 -29.34 -13.10
C GLY A 425 -8.44 -28.33 -14.09
N LEU A 426 -8.24 -28.78 -15.32
CA LEU A 426 -7.67 -27.97 -16.39
C LEU A 426 -8.51 -28.05 -17.65
N VAL A 427 -8.81 -26.90 -18.24
CA VAL A 427 -9.49 -26.76 -19.52
C VAL A 427 -8.51 -26.11 -20.49
N ALA A 428 -8.22 -26.76 -21.61
CA ALA A 428 -7.37 -26.27 -22.67
C ALA A 428 -8.17 -26.14 -23.97
N VAL A 429 -8.19 -24.95 -24.55
CA VAL A 429 -8.85 -24.66 -25.83
C VAL A 429 -7.83 -24.04 -26.77
N ARG A 430 -7.64 -24.65 -27.95
CA ARG A 430 -6.69 -24.19 -28.98
C ARG A 430 -5.31 -23.87 -28.42
N SER A 431 -4.80 -24.68 -27.50
CA SER A 431 -3.56 -24.42 -26.77
C SER A 431 -2.52 -25.53 -26.98
N SER A 432 -1.24 -25.22 -26.86
CA SER A 432 -0.13 -26.18 -26.88
C SER A 432 0.55 -26.23 -25.52
N LEU A 433 0.46 -27.39 -24.86
CA LEU A 433 0.82 -27.57 -23.45
C LEU A 433 1.73 -28.75 -23.23
N ARG A 434 2.70 -28.57 -22.33
CA ARG A 434 3.48 -29.69 -21.78
C ARG A 434 3.22 -29.85 -20.30
N LEU A 435 2.69 -31.00 -19.90
CA LEU A 435 2.40 -31.31 -18.50
C LEU A 435 3.29 -32.43 -18.00
N ARG A 436 4.10 -32.12 -16.99
CA ARG A 436 4.97 -33.09 -16.31
C ARG A 436 4.78 -33.04 -14.81
N LYS A 437 4.75 -34.22 -14.17
CA LYS A 437 4.79 -34.37 -12.71
C LYS A 437 3.67 -33.64 -11.97
N ASN A 438 2.54 -33.33 -12.64
CA ASN A 438 1.42 -32.63 -12.02
C ASN A 438 0.51 -33.61 -11.28
N SER A 439 -0.16 -33.17 -10.23
CA SER A 439 -1.17 -33.93 -9.50
C SER A 439 -2.55 -33.30 -9.71
N PHE A 440 -3.49 -34.05 -10.28
CA PHE A 440 -4.90 -33.73 -10.43
C PHE A 440 -5.69 -34.49 -9.36
N LEU A 441 -6.27 -33.77 -8.40
CA LEU A 441 -6.81 -34.36 -7.17
C LEU A 441 -8.24 -33.93 -6.90
N ASP A 442 -9.12 -34.88 -6.57
CA ASP A 442 -10.50 -34.62 -6.12
C ASP A 442 -11.31 -33.79 -7.15
N LEU A 443 -11.42 -34.29 -8.38
CA LEU A 443 -12.03 -33.59 -9.52
C LEU A 443 -13.11 -34.44 -10.20
N GLU A 444 -14.12 -33.78 -10.78
CA GLU A 444 -15.04 -34.48 -11.68
C GLU A 444 -14.33 -34.77 -13.01
N THR A 445 -13.70 -33.76 -13.58
CA THR A 445 -12.90 -33.88 -14.81
C THR A 445 -11.47 -33.44 -14.52
N GLY A 446 -10.48 -34.27 -14.81
CA GLY A 446 -9.07 -33.93 -14.67
C GLY A 446 -8.68 -32.86 -15.68
N ILE A 447 -8.70 -33.24 -16.97
CA ILE A 447 -8.36 -32.38 -18.10
C ILE A 447 -9.48 -32.44 -19.13
N TYR A 448 -9.87 -31.26 -19.62
CA TYR A 448 -10.67 -31.09 -20.82
C TYR A 448 -9.80 -30.40 -21.88
N SER A 449 -9.65 -31.01 -23.05
CA SER A 449 -8.86 -30.51 -24.17
C SER A 449 -9.75 -30.38 -25.40
N ALA A 450 -9.76 -29.21 -26.04
CA ALA A 450 -10.48 -28.96 -27.29
C ALA A 450 -9.57 -28.24 -28.30
N GLY A 451 -9.35 -28.82 -29.48
CA GLY A 451 -8.50 -28.23 -30.52
C GLY A 451 -7.06 -27.98 -30.07
N SER A 452 -6.59 -28.68 -29.03
CA SER A 452 -5.35 -28.38 -28.30
C SER A 452 -4.32 -29.50 -28.44
N GLU A 453 -3.04 -29.15 -28.53
CA GLU A 453 -1.91 -30.06 -28.48
C GLU A 453 -1.45 -30.24 -27.03
N VAL A 454 -1.98 -31.27 -26.36
CA VAL A 454 -1.66 -31.53 -24.95
C VAL A 454 -0.70 -32.72 -24.84
N ASP A 455 0.56 -32.44 -24.50
CA ASP A 455 1.55 -33.47 -24.20
C ASP A 455 1.49 -33.83 -22.71
N LEU A 456 0.81 -34.94 -22.40
CA LEU A 456 0.77 -35.55 -21.07
C LEU A 456 1.91 -36.52 -20.82
N GLY A 457 2.76 -36.79 -21.81
CA GLY A 457 3.86 -37.73 -21.71
C GLY A 457 4.01 -38.55 -22.99
N GLN A 458 5.26 -38.77 -23.38
CA GLN A 458 5.64 -39.58 -24.53
C GLN A 458 6.41 -40.81 -24.04
N PRO A 459 6.49 -41.91 -24.80
CA PRO A 459 7.29 -43.07 -24.42
C PRO A 459 8.76 -42.74 -24.11
N SER A 460 9.34 -41.77 -24.84
CA SER A 460 10.70 -41.27 -24.63
C SER A 460 10.82 -40.17 -23.56
N SER A 461 9.71 -39.54 -23.18
CA SER A 461 9.65 -38.47 -22.18
C SER A 461 8.36 -38.64 -21.35
N PRO A 462 8.35 -39.60 -20.40
CA PRO A 462 7.16 -39.94 -19.61
C PRO A 462 6.60 -38.73 -18.84
N GLY A 463 5.28 -38.73 -18.66
CA GLY A 463 4.55 -37.64 -18.04
C GLY A 463 4.77 -37.49 -16.54
N TYR A 464 4.71 -38.61 -15.81
CA TYR A 464 4.69 -38.70 -14.35
C TYR A 464 3.56 -37.89 -13.69
N ASN A 465 2.50 -37.58 -14.42
CA ASN A 465 1.31 -36.93 -13.84
C ASN A 465 0.51 -37.95 -13.02
N VAL A 466 -0.19 -37.46 -12.01
CA VAL A 466 -0.97 -38.24 -11.04
C VAL A 466 -2.41 -37.76 -11.09
N PHE A 467 -3.33 -38.64 -11.46
CA PHE A 467 -4.77 -38.42 -11.36
C PHE A 467 -5.29 -39.29 -10.23
N GLU A 468 -5.82 -38.68 -9.18
CA GLU A 468 -6.27 -39.38 -7.98
C GLU A 468 -7.62 -38.83 -7.52
N ASN A 469 -8.57 -39.74 -7.31
CA ASN A 469 -9.97 -39.38 -7.05
C ASN A 469 -10.52 -38.44 -8.14
N VAL A 470 -10.34 -38.84 -9.40
CA VAL A 470 -10.83 -38.11 -10.57
C VAL A 470 -11.83 -39.01 -11.30
N ARG A 471 -13.05 -38.53 -11.56
CA ARG A 471 -14.09 -39.34 -12.22
C ARG A 471 -13.79 -39.58 -13.70
N THR A 472 -13.50 -38.51 -14.44
CA THR A 472 -13.06 -38.58 -15.85
C THR A 472 -11.69 -37.92 -15.95
N ALA A 473 -10.64 -38.69 -16.24
CA ALA A 473 -9.28 -38.19 -16.21
C ALA A 473 -8.99 -37.23 -17.37
N VAL A 474 -9.37 -37.59 -18.59
CA VAL A 474 -9.15 -36.77 -19.79
C VAL A 474 -10.39 -36.82 -20.69
N ILE A 475 -10.87 -35.65 -21.08
CA ILE A 475 -11.79 -35.45 -22.19
C ILE A 475 -11.02 -34.74 -23.28
N GLU A 476 -10.92 -35.39 -24.43
CA GLU A 476 -10.20 -34.94 -25.61
C GLU A 476 -11.23 -34.69 -26.73
N ARG A 477 -11.10 -33.54 -27.40
CA ARG A 477 -11.85 -33.18 -28.60
C ARG A 477 -10.91 -32.50 -29.60
N ASP A 478 -10.85 -33.03 -30.82
CA ASP A 478 -10.18 -32.39 -31.95
C ASP A 478 -8.67 -32.10 -31.75
N THR A 479 -7.93 -32.99 -31.09
CA THR A 479 -6.47 -32.86 -30.92
C THR A 479 -5.77 -32.80 -32.28
N PRO A 480 -4.95 -31.77 -32.55
CA PRO A 480 -4.11 -31.73 -33.74
C PRO A 480 -3.17 -32.93 -33.79
N GLY A 481 -3.07 -33.61 -34.93
CA GLY A 481 -2.37 -34.89 -35.05
C GLY A 481 -3.21 -36.12 -34.68
N GLY A 482 -4.43 -35.91 -34.17
CA GLY A 482 -5.47 -36.93 -34.04
C GLY A 482 -5.42 -37.79 -32.78
N VAL A 483 -4.34 -37.74 -31.98
CA VAL A 483 -4.20 -38.50 -30.73
C VAL A 483 -3.51 -37.66 -29.65
N LEU A 484 -4.04 -37.74 -28.42
CA LEU A 484 -3.42 -37.15 -27.24
C LEU A 484 -2.52 -38.19 -26.56
N GLU A 485 -1.22 -37.90 -26.51
CA GLU A 485 -0.23 -38.78 -25.91
C GLU A 485 -0.10 -38.55 -24.40
N ALA A 486 -0.31 -39.62 -23.63
CA ALA A 486 -0.38 -39.61 -22.18
C ALA A 486 0.39 -40.78 -21.54
N SER A 487 1.55 -41.09 -22.11
CA SER A 487 2.48 -42.11 -21.60
C SER A 487 3.07 -41.75 -20.24
N GLY A 488 3.20 -42.76 -19.38
CA GLY A 488 3.91 -42.70 -18.11
C GLY A 488 3.21 -41.90 -17.03
N ASN A 489 1.87 -41.98 -16.96
CA ASN A 489 1.05 -41.32 -15.95
C ASN A 489 0.40 -42.33 -15.00
N TRP A 490 0.09 -41.90 -13.78
CA TRP A 490 -0.67 -42.65 -12.79
C TRP A 490 -2.13 -42.19 -12.82
N TRP A 491 -3.06 -43.14 -12.95
CA TRP A 491 -4.48 -42.87 -13.19
C TRP A 491 -5.38 -43.29 -12.02
N GLY A 492 -4.81 -43.41 -10.82
CA GLY A 492 -5.53 -43.75 -9.58
C GLY A 492 -5.53 -45.23 -9.24
N SER A 493 -5.15 -46.09 -10.19
CA SER A 493 -5.12 -47.55 -10.06
C SER A 493 -3.90 -48.12 -10.80
N PRO A 494 -3.32 -49.25 -10.33
CA PRO A 494 -2.27 -49.96 -11.07
C PRO A 494 -2.74 -50.50 -12.42
N GLU A 495 -4.06 -50.64 -12.60
CA GLU A 495 -4.73 -50.99 -13.86
C GLU A 495 -5.90 -50.00 -14.06
N PRO A 496 -5.73 -48.93 -14.85
CA PRO A 496 -6.78 -47.95 -15.06
C PRO A 496 -7.91 -48.45 -15.97
N SER A 497 -9.14 -48.08 -15.64
CA SER A 497 -10.29 -48.30 -16.54
C SER A 497 -10.16 -47.41 -17.79
N PRO A 498 -10.40 -47.95 -19.00
CA PRO A 498 -10.53 -47.14 -20.22
C PRO A 498 -11.62 -46.05 -20.11
N ASP A 499 -12.63 -46.22 -19.26
CA ASP A 499 -13.73 -45.26 -19.07
C ASP A 499 -13.26 -43.91 -18.48
N LEU A 500 -12.03 -43.84 -17.97
CA LEU A 500 -11.41 -42.59 -17.53
C LEU A 500 -11.13 -41.61 -18.68
N PHE A 501 -11.19 -42.09 -19.92
CA PHE A 501 -10.80 -41.33 -21.10
C PHE A 501 -11.98 -41.19 -22.07
N VAL A 502 -12.19 -39.97 -22.56
CA VAL A 502 -13.15 -39.66 -23.62
C VAL A 502 -12.39 -39.02 -24.76
N GLY A 503 -12.53 -39.53 -25.99
CA GLY A 503 -11.75 -39.09 -27.15
C GLY A 503 -10.55 -40.00 -27.46
N ASN A 504 -9.67 -39.58 -28.35
CA ASN A 504 -8.53 -40.40 -28.78
C ASN A 504 -7.31 -40.13 -27.89
N VAL A 505 -7.22 -40.86 -26.77
CA VAL A 505 -6.14 -40.73 -25.79
C VAL A 505 -5.28 -42.00 -25.76
N ASN A 506 -4.00 -41.87 -26.08
CA ASN A 506 -3.02 -42.94 -25.88
C ASN A 506 -2.39 -42.83 -24.47
N TYR A 507 -2.93 -43.59 -23.52
CA TYR A 507 -2.47 -43.58 -22.13
C TYR A 507 -1.45 -44.69 -21.79
N LEU A 508 -0.97 -45.43 -22.81
CA LEU A 508 -0.01 -46.52 -22.66
C LEU A 508 1.42 -46.07 -23.01
N PRO A 509 2.44 -46.52 -22.25
CA PRO A 509 2.33 -47.29 -21.01
C PRO A 509 1.84 -46.40 -19.85
N PHE A 510 0.96 -46.92 -18.98
CA PHE A 510 0.63 -46.25 -17.71
C PHE A 510 1.58 -46.70 -16.59
N LEU A 511 1.62 -45.94 -15.48
CA LEU A 511 2.37 -46.33 -14.29
C LEU A 511 1.56 -47.33 -13.45
N THR A 512 2.20 -48.39 -12.99
CA THR A 512 1.61 -49.39 -12.08
C THR A 512 1.78 -49.04 -10.60
N GLU A 513 2.59 -48.03 -10.30
CA GLU A 513 2.72 -47.47 -8.96
C GLU A 513 2.65 -45.94 -9.00
N LYS A 514 2.08 -45.36 -7.95
CA LYS A 514 1.99 -43.91 -7.79
C LYS A 514 3.42 -43.32 -7.64
N PRO A 515 3.83 -42.36 -8.48
CA PRO A 515 5.14 -41.70 -8.36
C PRO A 515 5.35 -41.12 -6.95
N SER A 516 6.50 -41.41 -6.34
CA SER A 516 6.88 -40.79 -5.07
C SER A 516 7.11 -39.29 -5.27
N ARG A 517 6.50 -38.44 -4.42
CA ARG A 517 6.84 -37.01 -4.33
C ARG A 517 8.24 -36.88 -3.71
N ARG A 518 9.31 -37.09 -4.49
CA ARG A 518 10.65 -36.68 -4.02
C ARG A 518 10.68 -35.15 -3.94
N ARG A 519 11.10 -34.68 -2.76
CA ARG A 519 11.07 -33.28 -2.27
C ARG A 519 11.78 -32.30 -3.19
#